data_AF-A0A550H2Y0-F1
#
_entry.id   AF-A0A550H2Y0-F1
#
_cell.length_a   1.000
_cell.length_b   1.000
_cell.length_c   1.000
_cell.angle_alpha   90.00
_cell.angle_beta   90.00
_cell.angle_gamma   90.00
#
_symmetry.space_group_name_H-M   'P 1'
#
loop_
_entity.id
_entity.type
_entity.pdbx_description
1 polymer ?
#
loop_
_entity_poly.entity_id
_entity_poly.type
_entity_poly.pdbx_seq_one_letter_code
_entity_poly.pdbx_strand_id
1 'polypeptide(L)'
;MRSKVLAIYLLLILSVLSFGFVTTAQADVGEGEWFTNYRVEDPNTGELMVEVDFVTEENRTLAPIFGGSELEMTFTVDIGVTSPNTLLKLKTALVHSAIEDTYWELVSQDYELTAYNPNSQEVQFYQVRGELTMKLYGKVPITVAQDIPVQYRLVTLYGPAGETLDLIEVRVVTAETSKYETLRLEKEDELRSLKERGVAPGYIELYENVLNESKVQAGLGYAESAIAMLNTLDVDDVPAYSTVEGLFLPVVGALVAAVVVLGVIFLRGRGRIQYVMMVLEDQIRDLEGLTLRASRVDRTISTSLESVKDRLKSIVGM
;
A
#
# COMPACT_ATOMS: atom_id res chain seq x y z
N MET A 1 -48.27 -22.34 15.85
CA MET A 1 -47.66 -21.78 14.61
C MET A 1 -46.42 -20.93 14.88
N ARG A 2 -46.44 -20.00 15.86
CA ARG A 2 -45.28 -19.15 16.21
C ARG A 2 -44.00 -19.90 16.63
N SER A 3 -44.10 -21.04 17.33
CA SER A 3 -42.91 -21.81 17.76
C SER A 3 -42.20 -22.54 16.62
N LYS A 4 -42.92 -22.93 15.56
CA LYS A 4 -42.35 -23.62 14.39
C LYS A 4 -41.58 -22.67 13.47
N VAL A 5 -42.03 -21.41 13.39
CA VAL A 5 -41.34 -20.36 12.62
C VAL A 5 -40.03 -19.96 13.29
N LEU A 6 -40.01 -19.87 14.63
CA LEU A 6 -38.81 -19.56 15.41
C LEU A 6 -37.72 -20.63 15.29
N ALA A 7 -38.12 -21.91 15.28
CA ALA A 7 -37.17 -23.02 15.09
C ALA A 7 -36.53 -23.03 13.69
N ILE A 8 -37.28 -22.65 12.66
CA ILE A 8 -36.77 -22.57 11.27
C ILE A 8 -35.77 -21.43 11.12
N TYR A 9 -36.03 -20.25 11.72
CA TYR A 9 -35.07 -19.13 11.71
C TYR A 9 -33.79 -19.46 12.47
N LEU A 10 -33.89 -20.18 13.60
CA LEU A 10 -32.72 -20.57 14.38
C LEU A 10 -31.84 -21.58 13.64
N LEU A 11 -32.46 -22.48 12.86
CA LEU A 11 -31.75 -23.47 12.03
C LEU A 11 -31.09 -22.82 10.81
N LEU A 12 -31.70 -21.78 10.24
CA LEU A 12 -31.14 -20.98 9.14
C LEU A 12 -29.97 -20.10 9.58
N ILE A 13 -30.02 -19.54 10.80
CA ILE A 13 -28.87 -18.81 11.38
C ILE A 13 -27.73 -19.78 11.71
N LEU A 14 -28.03 -20.99 12.20
CA LEU A 14 -27.02 -22.01 12.49
C LEU A 14 -26.33 -22.55 11.22
N SER A 15 -27.05 -22.65 10.10
CA SER A 15 -26.46 -23.05 8.81
C SER A 15 -25.59 -21.95 8.18
N VAL A 16 -25.91 -20.67 8.41
CA VAL A 16 -25.06 -19.56 7.92
C VAL A 16 -23.79 -19.40 8.76
N LEU A 17 -23.84 -19.75 10.05
CA LEU A 17 -22.66 -19.75 10.94
C LEU A 17 -21.72 -20.94 10.72
N SER A 18 -22.17 -22.03 10.11
CA SER A 18 -21.34 -23.23 9.87
C SER A 18 -20.65 -23.28 8.50
N PHE A 19 -20.90 -22.29 7.63
CA PHE A 19 -20.17 -22.11 6.37
C PHE A 19 -19.04 -21.06 6.44
N GLY A 20 -18.78 -20.49 7.62
CA GLY A 20 -17.64 -19.64 7.86
C GLY A 20 -16.40 -20.47 8.20
N PHE A 21 -15.42 -20.42 7.30
CA PHE A 21 -14.02 -20.83 7.53
C PHE A 21 -13.77 -22.35 7.57
N VAL A 22 -13.82 -22.97 6.39
CA VAL A 22 -12.75 -23.91 6.06
C VAL A 22 -11.53 -23.04 5.74
N THR A 23 -10.73 -22.71 6.76
CA THR A 23 -9.35 -22.34 6.51
C THR A 23 -8.69 -23.60 5.97
N THR A 24 -8.53 -23.66 4.65
CA THR A 24 -7.47 -24.49 4.10
C THR A 24 -6.19 -23.95 4.71
N ALA A 25 -5.61 -24.68 5.66
CA ALA A 25 -4.21 -24.48 6.05
C ALA A 25 -3.37 -24.80 4.81
N GLN A 26 -3.26 -23.84 3.91
CA GLN A 26 -2.03 -23.68 3.16
C GLN A 26 -1.05 -23.16 4.19
N ALA A 27 -0.01 -23.93 4.49
CA ALA A 27 1.13 -23.42 5.26
C ALA A 27 1.56 -22.13 4.57
N ASP A 28 1.50 -21.01 5.30
CA ASP A 28 1.93 -19.73 4.78
C ASP A 28 3.45 -19.82 4.62
N VAL A 29 3.93 -19.64 3.39
CA VAL A 29 5.36 -19.61 3.09
C VAL A 29 5.93 -18.34 3.73
N GLY A 30 6.89 -18.45 4.64
CA GLY A 30 7.47 -17.31 5.36
C GLY A 30 7.28 -17.30 6.88
N GLU A 31 6.77 -18.37 7.49
CA GLU A 31 6.56 -18.47 8.96
C GLU A 31 7.81 -18.95 9.74
N GLY A 32 8.98 -19.04 9.10
CA GLY A 32 10.23 -19.45 9.74
C GLY A 32 10.42 -20.97 9.83
N GLU A 33 9.88 -21.71 8.86
CA GLU A 33 10.10 -23.16 8.76
C GLU A 33 11.56 -23.51 8.39
N TRP A 34 12.22 -22.64 7.61
CA TRP A 34 13.63 -22.80 7.23
C TRP A 34 14.47 -21.62 7.67
N PHE A 35 14.01 -20.39 7.43
CA PHE A 35 14.69 -19.20 7.93
C PHE A 35 14.42 -19.03 9.43
N THR A 36 15.44 -19.08 10.27
CA THR A 36 15.26 -18.95 11.73
C THR A 36 15.40 -17.52 12.22
N ASN A 37 16.27 -16.74 11.58
CA ASN A 37 16.44 -15.32 11.84
C ASN A 37 16.97 -14.59 10.62
N TYR A 38 16.70 -13.29 10.58
CA TYR A 38 17.37 -12.38 9.67
C TYR A 38 17.50 -10.96 10.24
N ARG A 39 18.53 -10.27 9.79
CA ARG A 39 18.88 -8.91 10.18
C ARG A 39 19.21 -8.11 8.93
N VAL A 40 18.59 -6.94 8.76
CA VAL A 40 18.79 -6.05 7.62
C VAL A 40 19.38 -4.73 8.12
N GLU A 41 20.48 -4.32 7.51
CA GLU A 41 21.22 -3.10 7.85
C GLU A 41 21.47 -2.24 6.61
N ASP A 42 21.65 -0.94 6.81
CA ASP A 42 22.24 -0.07 5.80
C ASP A 42 23.77 -0.29 5.78
N PRO A 43 24.36 -0.77 4.67
CA PRO A 43 25.79 -1.06 4.59
C PRO A 43 26.68 0.19 4.70
N ASN A 44 26.15 1.40 4.47
CA ASN A 44 26.92 2.65 4.59
C ASN A 44 27.03 3.13 6.04
N THR A 45 25.96 2.99 6.81
CA THR A 45 25.85 3.56 8.17
C THR A 45 25.98 2.50 9.27
N GLY A 46 25.75 1.22 8.94
CA GLY A 46 25.59 0.14 9.90
C GLY A 46 24.31 0.25 10.73
N GLU A 47 23.35 1.07 10.29
CA GLU A 47 22.08 1.23 10.99
C GLU A 47 21.21 -0.02 10.81
N LEU A 48 20.77 -0.59 11.93
CA LEU A 48 19.83 -1.70 11.94
C LEU A 48 18.44 -1.22 11.50
N MET A 49 17.93 -1.79 10.42
CA MET A 49 16.62 -1.43 9.86
C MET A 49 15.53 -2.42 10.29
N VAL A 50 15.81 -3.72 10.17
CA VAL A 50 14.87 -4.80 10.50
C VAL A 50 15.62 -5.94 11.17
N GLU A 51 15.04 -6.51 12.22
CA GLU A 51 15.51 -7.72 12.88
C GLU A 51 14.31 -8.61 13.18
N VAL A 52 14.39 -9.86 12.73
CA VAL A 52 13.37 -10.87 12.99
C VAL A 52 14.03 -12.15 13.45
N ASP A 53 13.54 -12.69 14.56
CA ASP A 53 13.90 -13.98 15.10
C ASP A 53 12.61 -14.79 15.31
N PHE A 54 12.44 -15.82 14.49
CA PHE A 54 11.27 -16.68 14.52
C PHE A 54 11.28 -17.64 15.72
N VAL A 55 12.44 -17.88 16.34
CA VAL A 55 12.57 -18.75 17.51
C VAL A 55 12.10 -18.04 18.78
N THR A 56 12.40 -16.74 18.90
CA THR A 56 12.00 -15.91 20.05
C THR A 56 10.71 -15.12 19.81
N GLU A 57 10.14 -15.21 18.60
CA GLU A 57 9.01 -14.40 18.12
C GLU A 57 9.29 -12.88 18.18
N GLU A 58 10.56 -12.47 18.21
CA GLU A 58 10.95 -11.06 18.18
C GLU A 58 10.92 -10.53 16.74
N ASN A 59 10.15 -9.47 16.52
CA ASN A 59 10.12 -8.74 15.25
C ASN A 59 10.25 -7.25 15.52
N ARG A 60 11.33 -6.65 15.02
CA ARG A 60 11.68 -5.24 15.20
C ARG A 60 11.89 -4.59 13.85
N THR A 61 11.08 -3.58 13.57
CA THR A 61 11.33 -2.62 12.48
C THR A 61 11.75 -1.31 13.12
N LEU A 62 13.01 -0.91 12.90
CA LEU A 62 13.63 0.26 13.52
C LEU A 62 13.76 1.43 12.54
N ALA A 63 13.99 1.13 11.25
CA ALA A 63 14.12 2.14 10.21
C ALA A 63 13.34 1.75 8.94
N PRO A 64 12.79 2.73 8.20
CA PRO A 64 12.09 2.47 6.95
C PRO A 64 13.06 2.07 5.83
N ILE A 65 12.67 1.09 5.01
CA ILE A 65 13.37 0.71 3.79
C ILE A 65 12.69 1.37 2.59
N PHE A 66 13.46 1.99 1.69
CA PHE A 66 12.94 2.69 0.51
C PHE A 66 13.36 2.00 -0.79
N GLY A 67 12.62 2.30 -1.88
CA GLY A 67 13.07 1.97 -3.22
C GLY A 67 14.42 2.64 -3.50
N GLY A 68 15.42 1.87 -3.91
CA GLY A 68 16.79 2.36 -4.12
C GLY A 68 17.71 2.26 -2.91
N SER A 69 17.25 1.77 -1.74
CA SER A 69 18.12 1.52 -0.59
C SER A 69 19.11 0.39 -0.87
N GLU A 70 20.37 0.58 -0.47
CA GLU A 70 21.37 -0.48 -0.38
C GLU A 70 21.14 -1.24 0.93
N LEU A 71 21.23 -2.56 0.91
CA LEU A 71 20.93 -3.44 2.03
C LEU A 71 22.07 -4.44 2.23
N GLU A 72 22.49 -4.62 3.48
CA GLU A 72 23.21 -5.79 3.95
C GLU A 72 22.23 -6.62 4.79
N MET A 73 22.00 -7.87 4.39
CA MET A 73 21.15 -8.79 5.13
C MET A 73 21.96 -10.00 5.59
N THR A 74 21.97 -10.25 6.90
CA THR A 74 22.46 -11.52 7.46
C THR A 74 21.26 -12.38 7.80
N PHE A 75 21.25 -13.65 7.38
CA PHE A 75 20.17 -14.58 7.70
C PHE A 75 20.70 -15.99 7.95
N THR A 76 19.91 -16.77 8.70
CA THR A 76 20.22 -18.14 9.05
C THR A 76 19.14 -19.07 8.52
N VAL A 77 19.57 -20.16 7.88
CA VAL A 77 18.72 -21.26 7.42
C VAL A 77 19.00 -22.48 8.30
N ASP A 78 18.00 -22.97 9.03
CA ASP A 78 18.08 -24.24 9.75
C ASP A 78 17.64 -25.39 8.84
N ILE A 79 18.54 -26.36 8.68
CA ILE A 79 18.30 -27.55 7.87
C ILE A 79 18.14 -28.72 8.83
N GLY A 80 16.88 -29.08 9.13
CA GLY A 80 16.57 -30.12 10.11
C GLY A 80 17.02 -31.55 9.73
N VAL A 81 17.25 -31.84 8.44
CA VAL A 81 17.62 -33.18 7.96
C VAL A 81 18.65 -33.15 6.83
N THR A 82 19.56 -34.12 6.81
CA THR A 82 20.47 -34.36 5.69
C THR A 82 19.77 -35.22 4.64
N SER A 83 19.72 -34.73 3.39
CA SER A 83 19.24 -35.49 2.23
C SER A 83 20.36 -35.60 1.19
N PRO A 84 20.99 -36.78 1.02
CA PRO A 84 22.07 -36.97 0.07
C PRO A 84 21.68 -36.55 -1.36
N ASN A 85 22.56 -35.81 -2.04
CA ASN A 85 22.37 -35.31 -3.41
C ASN A 85 21.17 -34.38 -3.63
N THR A 86 20.51 -33.90 -2.57
CA THR A 86 19.47 -32.87 -2.70
C THR A 86 20.12 -31.51 -2.70
N LEU A 87 19.89 -30.73 -3.77
CA LEU A 87 20.37 -29.36 -3.91
C LEU A 87 19.23 -28.41 -3.56
N LEU A 88 19.51 -27.50 -2.63
CA LEU A 88 18.69 -26.35 -2.33
C LEU A 88 19.26 -25.12 -3.03
N LYS A 89 18.40 -24.15 -3.31
CA LYS A 89 18.79 -22.92 -4.01
C LYS A 89 18.25 -21.70 -3.28
N LEU A 90 19.13 -20.77 -2.95
CA LEU A 90 18.75 -19.42 -2.54
C LEU A 90 18.80 -18.50 -3.75
N LYS A 91 17.82 -17.61 -3.86
CA LYS A 91 17.73 -16.60 -4.88
C LYS A 91 17.36 -15.26 -4.28
N THR A 92 17.97 -14.18 -4.77
CA THR A 92 17.59 -12.82 -4.41
C THR A 92 16.82 -12.12 -5.53
N ALA A 93 15.90 -11.23 -5.16
CA ALA A 93 15.27 -10.29 -6.09
C ALA A 93 15.99 -8.93 -6.15
N LEU A 94 16.97 -8.69 -5.26
CA LEU A 94 17.72 -7.45 -5.22
C LEU A 94 18.53 -7.27 -6.51
N VAL A 95 18.67 -6.02 -6.92
CA VAL A 95 19.66 -5.67 -7.94
C VAL A 95 21.03 -5.55 -7.29
N HIS A 96 22.08 -5.61 -8.11
CA HIS A 96 23.45 -5.60 -7.64
C HIS A 96 23.73 -4.38 -6.78
N SER A 97 24.43 -4.57 -5.67
CA SER A 97 24.84 -3.45 -4.84
C SER A 97 25.80 -2.55 -5.61
N ALA A 98 25.77 -1.25 -5.30
CA ALA A 98 26.77 -0.30 -5.78
C ALA A 98 27.99 -0.21 -4.84
N ILE A 99 27.91 -0.82 -3.65
CA ILE A 99 28.93 -0.75 -2.60
C ILE A 99 29.77 -2.02 -2.59
N GLU A 100 29.10 -3.17 -2.61
CA GLU A 100 29.76 -4.48 -2.64
C GLU A 100 29.68 -5.13 -4.03
N ASP A 101 30.75 -5.78 -4.45
CA ASP A 101 30.86 -6.41 -5.78
C ASP A 101 30.24 -7.82 -5.83
N THR A 102 29.63 -8.27 -4.73
CA THR A 102 29.13 -9.62 -4.55
C THR A 102 27.72 -9.59 -3.98
N TYR A 103 26.84 -10.49 -4.40
CA TYR A 103 25.55 -10.71 -3.72
C TYR A 103 25.73 -11.50 -2.43
N TRP A 104 26.44 -12.62 -2.48
CA TRP A 104 26.46 -13.57 -1.37
C TRP A 104 27.82 -13.61 -0.69
N GLU A 105 27.82 -13.79 0.63
CA GLU A 105 29.00 -14.14 1.41
C GLU A 105 28.63 -15.22 2.42
N LEU A 106 29.41 -16.30 2.46
CA LEU A 106 29.22 -17.40 3.40
C LEU A 106 29.84 -17.04 4.75
N VAL A 107 29.04 -17.04 5.81
CA VAL A 107 29.50 -16.79 7.18
C VAL A 107 29.79 -18.10 7.91
N SER A 108 28.93 -19.11 7.74
CA SER A 108 29.12 -20.43 8.36
C SER A 108 30.26 -21.19 7.68
N GLN A 109 31.29 -21.61 8.43
CA GLN A 109 32.45 -22.31 7.87
C GLN A 109 32.18 -23.77 7.49
N ASP A 110 31.05 -24.32 7.93
CA ASP A 110 30.76 -25.76 7.88
C ASP A 110 29.92 -26.18 6.66
N TYR A 111 29.57 -25.24 5.77
CA TYR A 111 28.78 -25.50 4.57
C TYR A 111 29.60 -25.34 3.29
N GLU A 112 29.44 -26.30 2.38
CA GLU A 112 30.02 -26.22 1.03
C GLU A 112 28.98 -25.71 0.02
N LEU A 113 29.28 -24.57 -0.60
CA LEU A 113 28.48 -24.01 -1.68
C LEU A 113 28.87 -24.66 -3.01
N THR A 114 27.86 -25.03 -3.80
CA THR A 114 28.04 -25.71 -5.09
C THR A 114 28.06 -24.70 -6.23
N ALA A 115 29.05 -24.81 -7.12
CA ALA A 115 29.23 -23.91 -8.27
C ALA A 115 29.15 -22.42 -7.88
N TYR A 116 29.74 -22.10 -6.73
CA TYR A 116 29.60 -20.79 -6.10
C TYR A 116 30.14 -19.68 -7.00
N ASN A 117 29.26 -18.73 -7.32
CA ASN A 117 29.60 -17.47 -7.95
C ASN A 117 29.00 -16.35 -7.10
N PRO A 118 29.81 -15.57 -6.36
CA PRO A 118 29.31 -14.53 -5.48
C PRO A 118 28.52 -13.44 -6.24
N ASN A 119 28.74 -13.26 -7.55
CA ASN A 119 28.08 -12.24 -8.36
C ASN A 119 26.82 -12.78 -9.05
N SER A 120 26.46 -14.04 -8.81
CA SER A 120 25.19 -14.63 -9.25
C SER A 120 24.08 -14.26 -8.27
N GLN A 121 22.89 -13.94 -8.77
CA GLN A 121 21.68 -13.77 -7.92
C GLN A 121 21.20 -15.08 -7.30
N GLU A 122 21.83 -16.20 -7.62
CA GLU A 122 21.49 -17.54 -7.13
C GLU A 122 22.73 -18.22 -6.55
N VAL A 123 22.54 -18.89 -5.42
CA VAL A 123 23.53 -19.77 -4.79
C VAL A 123 22.90 -21.13 -4.46
N GLN A 124 23.67 -22.20 -4.59
CA GLN A 124 23.21 -23.58 -4.37
C GLN A 124 24.08 -24.26 -3.33
N PHE A 125 23.48 -25.15 -2.55
CA PHE A 125 24.15 -25.95 -1.53
C PHE A 125 23.43 -27.27 -1.33
N TYR A 126 24.15 -28.26 -0.83
CA TYR A 126 23.55 -29.54 -0.50
C TYR A 126 22.75 -29.45 0.79
N GLN A 127 21.62 -30.16 0.84
CA GLN A 127 20.82 -30.29 2.04
C GLN A 127 21.55 -31.19 3.06
N VAL A 128 22.39 -30.57 3.87
CA VAL A 128 23.09 -31.19 5.00
C VAL A 128 22.51 -30.62 6.28
N ARG A 129 22.26 -31.46 7.29
CA ARG A 129 21.74 -31.00 8.58
C ARG A 129 22.70 -30.02 9.25
N GLY A 130 22.16 -28.89 9.72
CA GLY A 130 22.91 -27.84 10.39
C GLY A 130 22.33 -26.46 10.11
N GLU A 131 23.07 -25.42 10.51
CA GLU A 131 22.70 -24.02 10.31
C GLU A 131 23.61 -23.38 9.25
N LEU A 132 23.01 -22.89 8.17
CA LEU A 132 23.69 -22.13 7.13
C LEU A 132 23.45 -20.64 7.39
N THR A 133 24.53 -19.90 7.68
CA THR A 133 24.47 -18.44 7.83
C THR A 133 25.12 -17.77 6.64
N MET A 134 24.36 -16.87 6.02
CA MET A 134 24.76 -16.15 4.82
C MET A 134 24.55 -14.64 5.01
N LYS A 135 25.42 -13.88 4.38
CA LYS A 135 25.20 -12.46 4.10
C LYS A 135 24.76 -12.28 2.66
N LEU A 136 23.84 -11.35 2.46
CA LEU A 136 23.36 -10.88 1.17
C LEU A 136 23.58 -9.37 1.09
N TYR A 137 24.25 -8.93 0.04
CA TYR A 137 24.34 -7.53 -0.34
C TYR A 137 23.51 -7.29 -1.59
N GLY A 138 22.79 -6.18 -1.61
CA GLY A 138 22.04 -5.80 -2.78
C GLY A 138 21.27 -4.52 -2.57
N LYS A 139 20.65 -4.06 -3.66
CA LYS A 139 19.88 -2.83 -3.69
C LYS A 139 18.43 -3.12 -4.05
N VAL A 140 17.52 -2.47 -3.34
CA VAL A 140 16.09 -2.49 -3.71
C VAL A 140 15.92 -1.68 -5.00
N PRO A 141 15.28 -2.20 -6.05
CA PRO A 141 15.06 -1.43 -7.27
C PRO A 141 14.29 -0.13 -6.98
N ILE A 142 14.69 0.98 -7.60
CA ILE A 142 14.04 2.30 -7.43
C ILE A 142 12.57 2.34 -7.91
N THR A 143 12.15 1.32 -8.66
CA THR A 143 10.77 1.14 -9.13
C THR A 143 9.86 0.48 -8.10
N VAL A 144 10.40 -0.01 -6.99
CA VAL A 144 9.62 -0.62 -5.90
C VAL A 144 9.07 0.48 -4.99
N ALA A 145 7.81 0.33 -4.57
CA ALA A 145 7.12 1.25 -3.66
C ALA A 145 7.14 2.73 -4.13
N GLN A 146 6.86 3.00 -5.40
CA GLN A 146 6.79 4.38 -5.91
C GLN A 146 5.55 5.13 -5.40
N ASP A 147 4.38 4.50 -5.49
CA ASP A 147 3.10 5.14 -5.14
C ASP A 147 2.56 4.68 -3.79
N ILE A 148 2.77 3.40 -3.46
CA ILE A 148 2.25 2.76 -2.24
C ILE A 148 3.31 1.82 -1.64
N PRO A 149 3.32 1.64 -0.30
CA PRO A 149 4.17 0.63 0.33
C PRO A 149 3.87 -0.78 -0.18
N VAL A 150 4.90 -1.63 -0.27
CA VAL A 150 4.75 -3.03 -0.70
C VAL A 150 5.59 -3.96 0.17
N GLN A 151 5.13 -5.21 0.33
CA GLN A 151 6.00 -6.28 0.82
C GLN A 151 6.89 -6.73 -0.32
N TYR A 152 8.20 -6.60 -0.14
CA TYR A 152 9.20 -6.89 -1.14
C TYR A 152 10.05 -8.08 -0.70
N ARG A 153 10.16 -9.06 -1.60
CA ARG A 153 10.85 -10.32 -1.34
C ARG A 153 12.35 -10.14 -1.53
N LEU A 154 13.12 -10.30 -0.47
CA LEU A 154 14.57 -10.17 -0.51
C LEU A 154 15.22 -11.47 -0.96
N VAL A 155 14.82 -12.58 -0.33
CA VAL A 155 15.37 -13.91 -0.56
C VAL A 155 14.26 -14.94 -0.67
N THR A 156 14.49 -15.94 -1.49
CA THR A 156 13.62 -17.10 -1.62
C THR A 156 14.48 -18.35 -1.58
N LEU A 157 14.09 -19.30 -0.73
CA LEU A 157 14.65 -20.65 -0.69
C LEU A 157 13.78 -21.56 -1.56
N TYR A 158 14.43 -22.24 -2.49
CA TYR A 158 13.82 -23.19 -3.40
C TYR A 158 14.31 -24.61 -3.12
N GLY A 159 13.37 -25.55 -3.21
CA GLY A 159 13.65 -26.98 -3.22
C GLY A 159 14.14 -27.49 -4.58
N PRO A 160 14.49 -28.78 -4.66
CA PRO A 160 15.08 -29.37 -5.86
C PRO A 160 14.14 -29.39 -7.07
N ALA A 161 12.82 -29.36 -6.87
CA ALA A 161 11.84 -29.30 -7.96
C ALA A 161 11.43 -27.86 -8.32
N GLY A 162 12.03 -26.85 -7.68
CA GLY A 162 11.76 -25.43 -7.91
C GLY A 162 10.55 -24.89 -7.14
N GLU A 163 9.99 -25.68 -6.22
CA GLU A 163 9.02 -25.24 -5.23
C GLU A 163 9.65 -24.23 -4.26
N THR A 164 8.90 -23.20 -3.87
CA THR A 164 9.33 -22.30 -2.79
C THR A 164 9.16 -23.03 -1.47
N LEU A 165 10.26 -23.15 -0.72
CA LEU A 165 10.26 -23.70 0.63
C LEU A 165 10.04 -22.61 1.68
N ASP A 166 10.70 -21.47 1.49
CA ASP A 166 10.60 -20.34 2.42
C ASP A 166 11.02 -19.03 1.74
N LEU A 167 10.71 -17.88 2.34
CA LEU A 167 11.06 -16.56 1.82
C LEU A 167 11.28 -15.54 2.93
N ILE A 168 12.06 -14.51 2.62
CA ILE A 168 12.23 -13.33 3.47
C ILE A 168 11.61 -12.14 2.74
N GLU A 169 10.63 -11.49 3.37
CA GLU A 169 9.95 -10.29 2.88
C GLU A 169 10.15 -9.12 3.85
N VAL A 170 10.37 -7.93 3.29
CA VAL A 170 10.44 -6.68 4.05
C VAL A 170 9.49 -5.65 3.48
N ARG A 171 8.99 -4.78 4.35
CA ARG A 171 8.12 -3.69 3.96
C ARG A 171 8.94 -2.54 3.40
N VAL A 172 8.82 -2.29 2.10
CA VAL A 172 9.39 -1.11 1.45
C VAL A 172 8.33 -0.01 1.42
N VAL A 173 8.67 1.17 1.92
CA VAL A 173 7.75 2.29 2.10
C VAL A 173 8.09 3.46 1.17
N THR A 174 7.13 4.37 0.99
CA THR A 174 7.33 5.62 0.24
C THR A 174 7.84 6.73 1.18
N ALA A 175 8.42 7.80 0.61
CA ALA A 175 8.81 8.98 1.36
C ALA A 175 7.61 9.63 2.08
N GLU A 176 6.45 9.65 1.42
CA GLU A 176 5.18 10.16 1.96
C GLU A 176 4.71 9.31 3.14
N THR A 177 4.89 7.99 3.08
CA THR A 177 4.55 7.09 4.19
C THR A 177 5.42 7.38 5.41
N SER A 178 6.72 7.58 5.21
CA SER A 178 7.63 7.97 6.29
C SER A 178 7.25 9.33 6.88
N LYS A 179 6.97 10.33 6.03
CA LYS A 179 6.52 11.66 6.46
C LYS A 179 5.20 11.60 7.25
N TYR A 180 4.27 10.76 6.81
CA TYR A 180 3.01 10.53 7.51
C TYR A 180 3.25 10.01 8.93
N GLU A 181 4.10 9.01 9.12
CA GLU A 181 4.37 8.45 10.45
C GLU A 181 4.98 9.48 11.40
N THR A 182 5.92 10.30 10.92
CA THR A 182 6.47 11.42 11.71
C THR A 182 5.38 12.40 12.14
N LEU A 183 4.54 12.84 11.19
CA LEU A 183 3.46 13.79 11.47
C LEU A 183 2.41 13.18 12.42
N ARG A 184 2.10 11.89 12.26
CA ARG A 184 1.16 11.18 13.14
C ARG A 184 1.65 11.17 14.58
N LEU A 185 2.93 10.89 14.82
CA LEU A 185 3.51 10.89 16.17
C LEU A 185 3.46 12.28 16.80
N GLU A 186 3.80 13.32 16.04
CA GLU A 186 3.68 14.72 16.50
C GLU A 186 2.24 15.05 16.92
N LYS A 187 1.26 14.66 16.11
CA LYS A 187 -0.17 14.89 16.40
C LYS A 187 -0.69 14.05 17.57
N GLU A 188 -0.18 12.83 17.76
CA GLU A 188 -0.54 12.01 18.93
C GLU A 188 0.01 12.59 20.24
N ASP A 189 1.21 13.18 20.22
CA ASP A 189 1.78 13.88 21.36
C ASP A 189 1.04 15.21 21.62
N GLU A 190 0.65 15.94 20.57
CA GLU A 190 -0.19 17.13 20.70
C GLU A 190 -1.54 16.79 21.34
N LEU A 191 -2.22 15.73 20.89
CA LEU A 191 -3.48 15.26 21.49
C LEU A 191 -3.33 14.97 22.99
N ARG A 192 -2.21 14.37 23.41
CA ARG A 192 -1.92 14.13 24.83
C ARG A 192 -1.86 15.45 25.61
N SER A 193 -1.14 16.44 25.07
CA SER A 193 -1.07 17.78 25.68
C SER A 193 -2.43 18.48 25.73
N LEU A 194 -3.25 18.37 24.68
CA LEU A 194 -4.59 18.97 24.62
C LEU A 194 -5.52 18.40 25.69
N LYS A 195 -5.45 17.09 25.94
CA LYS A 195 -6.19 16.40 27.01
C LYS A 195 -5.76 16.91 28.40
N GLU A 196 -4.47 17.11 28.61
CA GLU A 196 -3.93 17.62 29.89
C GLU A 196 -4.31 19.10 30.15
N ARG A 197 -4.42 19.90 29.08
CA ARG A 197 -4.79 21.33 29.14
C ARG A 197 -6.28 21.60 29.39
N GLY A 198 -7.13 20.57 29.44
CA GLY A 198 -8.57 20.73 29.67
C GLY A 198 -9.31 21.38 28.49
N VAL A 199 -8.88 21.10 27.26
CA VAL A 199 -9.54 21.54 26.02
C VAL A 199 -10.95 20.95 25.92
N ALA A 200 -11.84 21.61 25.17
CA ALA A 200 -13.22 21.16 24.98
C ALA A 200 -13.29 19.69 24.50
N PRO A 201 -14.11 18.83 25.14
CA PRO A 201 -14.20 17.41 24.77
C PRO A 201 -14.58 17.15 23.31
N GLY A 202 -15.41 18.01 22.72
CA GLY A 202 -15.80 17.87 21.31
C GLY A 202 -14.65 18.13 20.34
N TYR A 203 -13.70 19.00 20.70
CA TYR A 203 -12.48 19.19 19.92
C TYR A 203 -11.54 17.98 20.03
N ILE A 204 -11.42 17.40 21.23
CA ILE A 204 -10.65 16.17 21.46
C ILE A 204 -11.23 15.01 20.63
N GLU A 205 -12.55 14.85 20.61
CA GLU A 205 -13.23 13.81 19.81
C GLU A 205 -13.02 14.01 18.31
N LEU A 206 -13.11 15.25 17.82
CA LEU A 206 -12.80 15.57 16.42
C LEU A 206 -11.34 15.20 16.08
N TYR A 207 -10.40 15.58 16.94
CA TYR A 207 -8.97 15.33 16.75
C TYR A 207 -8.68 13.83 16.71
N GLU A 208 -9.26 13.04 17.62
CA GLU A 208 -9.17 11.58 17.64
C GLU A 208 -9.76 10.94 16.38
N ASN A 209 -10.91 11.44 15.91
CA ASN A 209 -11.54 10.94 14.70
C ASN A 209 -10.67 11.19 13.46
N VAL A 210 -10.07 12.37 13.34
CA VAL A 210 -9.16 12.70 12.23
C VAL A 210 -7.90 11.82 12.28
N LEU A 211 -7.31 11.61 13.46
CA LEU A 211 -6.18 10.68 13.64
C LEU A 211 -6.53 9.24 13.27
N ASN A 212 -7.73 8.77 13.63
CA ASN A 212 -8.16 7.41 13.32
C ASN A 212 -8.42 7.24 11.82
N GLU A 213 -9.09 8.21 11.18
CA GLU A 213 -9.33 8.15 9.74
C GLU A 213 -8.04 8.27 8.93
N SER A 214 -7.08 9.11 9.38
CA SER A 214 -5.77 9.19 8.73
C SER A 214 -5.02 7.85 8.78
N LYS A 215 -5.12 7.10 9.88
CA LYS A 215 -4.55 5.74 10.01
C LYS A 215 -5.18 4.77 9.01
N VAL A 216 -6.49 4.84 8.81
CA VAL A 216 -7.17 4.01 7.81
C VAL A 216 -6.66 4.35 6.40
N GLN A 217 -6.57 5.62 6.05
CA GLN A 217 -6.07 6.04 4.73
C GLN A 217 -4.62 5.62 4.50
N ALA A 218 -3.74 5.80 5.49
CA ALA A 218 -2.36 5.37 5.42
C ALA A 218 -2.24 3.83 5.34
N GLY A 219 -3.09 3.10 6.06
CA GLY A 219 -3.18 1.64 5.98
C GLY A 219 -3.60 1.12 4.59
N LEU A 220 -4.35 1.94 3.83
CA LEU A 220 -4.71 1.68 2.43
C LEU A 220 -3.64 2.14 1.43
N GLY A 221 -2.53 2.71 1.90
CA GLY A 221 -1.44 3.23 1.06
C GLY A 221 -1.61 4.69 0.63
N TYR A 222 -2.68 5.39 1.04
CA TYR A 222 -2.92 6.79 0.68
C TYR A 222 -2.26 7.77 1.66
N ALA A 223 -0.93 7.72 1.75
CA ALA A 223 -0.15 8.53 2.70
C ALA A 223 -0.35 10.05 2.49
N GLU A 224 -0.43 10.54 1.25
CA GLU A 224 -0.69 11.96 0.98
C GLU A 224 -2.06 12.43 1.51
N SER A 225 -3.10 11.60 1.32
CA SER A 225 -4.44 11.91 1.84
C SER A 225 -4.44 11.90 3.36
N ALA A 226 -3.73 10.96 3.98
CA ALA A 226 -3.59 10.88 5.43
C ALA A 226 -2.85 12.10 6.00
N ILE A 227 -1.77 12.56 5.34
CA ILE A 227 -1.06 13.80 5.69
C ILE A 227 -1.99 15.01 5.56
N ALA A 228 -2.75 15.12 4.47
CA ALA A 228 -3.67 16.22 4.26
C ALA A 228 -4.74 16.29 5.37
N MET A 229 -5.23 15.15 5.85
CA MET A 229 -6.13 15.07 6.99
C MET A 229 -5.46 15.56 8.28
N LEU A 230 -4.24 15.10 8.59
CA LEU A 230 -3.53 15.53 9.80
C LEU A 230 -3.23 17.03 9.81
N ASN A 231 -2.88 17.61 8.66
CA ASN A 231 -2.65 19.06 8.53
C ASN A 231 -3.93 19.90 8.74
N THR A 232 -5.13 19.31 8.67
CA THR A 232 -6.36 20.04 9.03
C THR A 232 -6.50 20.31 10.53
N LEU A 233 -5.68 19.63 11.36
CA LEU A 233 -5.65 19.82 12.81
C LEU A 233 -4.73 20.97 13.24
N ASP A 234 -3.92 21.53 12.34
CA ASP A 234 -3.13 22.73 12.59
C ASP A 234 -4.05 23.96 12.63
N VAL A 235 -4.56 24.27 13.83
CA VAL A 235 -5.41 25.44 14.07
C VAL A 235 -4.71 26.37 15.06
N ASP A 236 -4.51 27.63 14.65
CA ASP A 236 -3.81 28.64 15.45
C ASP A 236 -4.48 28.96 16.80
N ASP A 237 -5.81 28.78 16.88
CA ASP A 237 -6.61 29.02 18.08
C ASP A 237 -7.42 27.77 18.47
N VAL A 238 -6.91 27.02 19.45
CA VAL A 238 -7.62 25.87 20.03
C VAL A 238 -8.78 26.37 20.91
N PRO A 239 -10.02 25.90 20.70
CA PRO A 239 -11.16 26.36 21.49
C PRO A 239 -11.01 25.98 22.96
N ALA A 240 -10.95 27.00 23.82
CA ALA A 240 -11.02 26.82 25.26
C ALA A 240 -12.44 26.41 25.68
N TYR A 241 -12.55 25.62 26.74
CA TYR A 241 -13.83 25.16 27.28
C TYR A 241 -14.83 26.31 27.45
N SER A 242 -15.95 26.30 26.72
CA SER A 242 -17.02 27.30 26.87
C SER A 242 -18.40 26.64 26.87
N THR A 243 -19.29 27.13 27.73
CA THR A 243 -20.61 26.52 28.02
C THR A 243 -21.64 26.69 26.88
N VAL A 244 -21.27 27.27 25.73
CA VAL A 244 -22.18 27.62 24.62
C VAL A 244 -22.06 26.64 23.42
N GLU A 245 -21.25 25.58 23.55
CA GLU A 245 -20.84 24.70 22.44
C GLU A 245 -21.83 23.59 22.04
N GLY A 246 -22.96 23.43 22.73
CA GLY A 246 -23.89 22.30 22.51
C GLY A 246 -24.62 22.28 21.15
N LEU A 247 -24.57 23.35 20.36
CA LEU A 247 -25.28 23.48 19.07
C LEU A 247 -24.34 23.67 17.87
N PHE A 248 -23.06 23.96 18.08
CA PHE A 248 -22.09 24.22 17.00
C PHE A 248 -21.46 22.92 16.45
N LEU A 249 -21.38 21.88 17.29
CA LEU A 249 -20.67 20.62 17.06
C LEU A 249 -21.24 19.71 15.95
N PRO A 250 -22.56 19.47 15.82
CA PRO A 250 -23.06 18.62 14.74
C PRO A 250 -22.94 19.27 13.36
N VAL A 251 -23.03 20.61 13.31
CA VAL A 251 -23.07 21.36 12.06
C VAL A 251 -21.67 21.45 11.43
N VAL A 252 -20.64 21.74 12.22
CA VAL A 252 -19.26 21.82 11.72
C VAL A 252 -18.70 20.43 11.41
N GLY A 253 -18.97 19.43 12.27
CA GLY A 253 -18.57 18.04 12.01
C GLY A 253 -19.18 17.47 10.72
N ALA A 254 -20.47 17.73 10.48
CA ALA A 254 -21.13 17.34 9.23
C ALA A 254 -20.54 18.07 8.01
N LEU A 255 -20.11 19.32 8.17
CA LEU A 255 -19.57 20.13 7.07
C LEU A 255 -18.14 19.71 6.71
N VAL A 256 -17.29 19.41 7.70
CA VAL A 256 -15.96 18.84 7.48
C VAL A 256 -16.05 17.46 6.84
N ALA A 257 -16.92 16.58 7.35
CA ALA A 257 -17.16 15.27 6.75
C ALA A 257 -17.66 15.38 5.29
N ALA A 258 -18.55 16.34 5.01
CA ALA A 258 -19.03 16.58 3.64
C ALA A 258 -17.92 17.10 2.71
N VAL A 259 -17.05 17.99 3.18
CA VAL A 259 -15.90 18.50 2.41
C VAL A 259 -14.89 17.39 2.14
N VAL A 260 -14.63 16.50 3.10
CA VAL A 260 -13.75 15.33 2.91
C VAL A 260 -14.34 14.35 1.90
N VAL A 261 -15.63 14.02 2.01
CA VAL A 261 -16.31 13.15 1.04
C VAL A 261 -16.28 13.75 -0.36
N LEU A 262 -16.54 15.05 -0.49
CA LEU A 262 -16.47 15.74 -1.78
C LEU A 262 -15.03 15.83 -2.31
N GLY A 263 -14.03 16.01 -1.45
CA GLY A 263 -12.61 15.97 -1.81
C GLY A 263 -12.20 14.60 -2.35
N VAL A 264 -12.63 13.52 -1.68
CA VAL A 264 -12.40 12.14 -2.13
C VAL A 264 -13.09 11.85 -3.47
N ILE A 265 -14.33 12.34 -3.66
CA ILE A 265 -15.05 12.23 -4.94
C ILE A 265 -14.33 13.02 -6.04
N PHE A 266 -13.80 14.20 -5.73
CA PHE A 266 -13.08 15.05 -6.68
C PHE A 266 -11.72 14.43 -7.08
N LEU A 267 -10.99 13.85 -6.14
CA LEU A 267 -9.74 13.12 -6.38
C LEU A 267 -9.99 11.84 -7.18
N ARG A 268 -11.02 11.05 -6.85
CA ARG A 268 -11.48 9.92 -7.68
C ARG A 268 -11.97 10.36 -9.06
N GLY A 269 -12.54 11.55 -9.17
CA GLY A 269 -13.00 12.15 -10.43
C GLY A 269 -11.85 12.42 -11.40
N ARG A 270 -10.67 12.79 -10.89
CA ARG A 270 -9.48 13.03 -11.71
C ARG A 270 -9.01 11.78 -12.46
N GLY A 271 -9.19 10.58 -11.87
CA GLY A 271 -8.92 9.31 -12.54
C GLY A 271 -9.90 8.94 -13.67
N ARG A 272 -11.13 9.48 -13.65
CA ARG A 272 -12.13 9.23 -14.71
C ARG A 272 -12.12 10.26 -15.84
N ILE A 273 -11.48 11.42 -15.66
CA ILE A 273 -11.43 12.47 -16.68
C ILE A 273 -10.67 12.00 -17.93
N GLN A 274 -9.63 11.16 -17.80
CA GLN A 274 -8.96 10.55 -18.96
C GLN A 274 -9.89 9.59 -19.74
N TYR A 275 -10.79 8.87 -19.07
CA TYR A 275 -11.75 7.98 -19.72
C TYR A 275 -12.87 8.76 -20.43
N VAL A 276 -13.32 9.88 -19.85
CA VAL A 276 -14.32 10.77 -20.47
C VAL A 276 -13.71 11.54 -21.64
N MET A 277 -12.42 11.92 -21.57
CA MET A 277 -11.71 12.56 -22.68
C MET A 277 -11.52 11.57 -23.84
N MET A 278 -11.20 10.31 -23.55
CA MET A 278 -11.07 9.24 -24.57
C MET A 278 -12.41 8.90 -25.24
N VAL A 279 -13.52 8.88 -24.48
CA VAL A 279 -14.87 8.70 -25.03
C VAL A 279 -15.35 9.94 -25.80
N LEU A 280 -14.99 11.16 -25.36
CA LEU A 280 -15.24 12.39 -26.12
C LEU A 280 -14.42 12.45 -27.40
N GLU A 281 -13.18 11.95 -27.41
CA GLU A 281 -12.31 11.88 -28.59
C GLU A 281 -12.82 10.85 -29.61
N ASP A 282 -13.30 9.68 -29.15
CA ASP A 282 -13.99 8.71 -30.01
C ASP A 282 -15.34 9.26 -30.53
N GLN A 283 -16.11 10.00 -29.73
CA GLN A 283 -17.35 10.63 -30.19
C GLN A 283 -17.12 11.85 -31.11
N ILE A 284 -16.01 12.59 -30.95
CA ILE A 284 -15.58 13.63 -31.89
C ILE A 284 -15.13 13.00 -33.20
N ARG A 285 -14.43 11.85 -33.16
CA ARG A 285 -14.00 11.09 -34.36
C ARG A 285 -15.17 10.46 -35.11
N ASP A 286 -16.19 9.97 -34.41
CA ASP A 286 -17.46 9.52 -35.00
C ASP A 286 -18.30 10.70 -35.54
N LEU A 287 -18.25 11.87 -34.89
CA LEU A 287 -18.84 13.12 -35.42
C LEU A 287 -18.08 13.65 -36.65
N GLU A 288 -16.76 13.49 -36.74
CA GLU A 288 -15.95 13.78 -37.93
C GLU A 288 -16.27 12.80 -39.09
N GLY A 289 -16.55 11.53 -38.76
CA GLY A 289 -17.08 10.54 -39.72
C GLY A 289 -18.51 10.84 -40.17
N LEU A 290 -19.38 11.33 -39.28
CA LEU A 290 -20.76 11.73 -39.57
C LEU A 290 -20.83 13.07 -40.32
N THR A 291 -19.91 14.01 -40.09
CA THR A 291 -19.80 15.27 -40.85
C THR A 291 -19.24 15.04 -42.25
N LEU A 292 -18.34 14.07 -42.45
CA LEU A 292 -17.97 13.62 -43.80
C LEU A 292 -19.15 12.99 -44.57
N ARG A 293 -20.10 12.35 -43.87
CA ARG A 293 -21.36 11.86 -44.46
C ARG A 293 -22.44 12.95 -44.60
N ALA A 294 -22.49 13.93 -43.71
CA ALA A 294 -23.40 15.09 -43.81
C ALA A 294 -22.95 16.12 -44.86
N SER A 295 -21.66 16.15 -45.23
CA SER A 295 -21.15 17.05 -46.28
C SER A 295 -21.64 16.72 -47.70
N ARG A 296 -22.38 15.62 -47.90
CA ARG A 296 -22.99 15.23 -49.19
C ARG A 296 -24.51 15.38 -49.27
N VAL A 297 -25.20 15.81 -48.20
CA VAL A 297 -26.67 15.92 -48.14
C VAL A 297 -27.00 17.09 -47.22
N ASP A 298 -27.63 18.22 -47.59
CA ASP A 298 -28.33 18.60 -48.79
C ASP A 298 -28.48 20.13 -48.78
N ARG A 299 -28.73 20.69 -49.95
CA ARG A 299 -28.76 22.11 -50.34
C ARG A 299 -29.89 22.94 -49.67
N THR A 300 -30.50 22.44 -48.61
CA THR A 300 -31.82 22.86 -48.10
C THR A 300 -31.73 23.73 -46.83
N ILE A 301 -30.58 23.75 -46.15
CA ILE A 301 -30.33 24.60 -44.95
C ILE A 301 -30.04 26.07 -45.34
N SER A 302 -29.55 26.32 -46.56
CA SER A 302 -29.30 27.71 -47.02
C SER A 302 -30.61 28.49 -47.22
N THR A 303 -31.67 27.82 -47.65
CA THR A 303 -32.97 28.46 -47.93
C THR A 303 -33.76 28.78 -46.67
N SER A 304 -33.58 28.01 -45.60
CA SER A 304 -34.23 28.28 -44.30
C SER A 304 -33.54 29.41 -43.53
N LEU A 305 -32.22 29.57 -43.67
CA LEU A 305 -31.47 30.70 -43.09
C LEU A 305 -31.80 32.05 -43.77
N GLU A 306 -32.04 32.06 -45.07
CA GLU A 306 -32.42 33.28 -45.82
C GLU A 306 -33.83 33.75 -45.42
N SER A 307 -34.77 32.81 -45.26
CA SER A 307 -36.14 33.08 -44.77
C SER A 307 -36.17 33.65 -43.33
N VAL A 308 -35.28 33.18 -42.45
CA VAL A 308 -35.16 33.69 -41.08
C VAL A 308 -34.48 35.06 -41.05
N LYS A 309 -33.51 35.31 -41.94
CA LYS A 309 -32.85 36.62 -42.10
C LYS A 309 -33.81 37.70 -42.60
N ASP A 310 -34.69 37.38 -43.55
CA ASP A 310 -35.68 38.32 -44.07
C ASP A 310 -36.79 38.61 -43.05
N ARG A 311 -37.19 37.62 -42.23
CA ARG A 311 -38.09 37.84 -41.09
C ARG A 311 -37.47 38.69 -39.98
N LEU A 312 -36.16 38.58 -39.75
CA LEU A 312 -35.45 39.41 -38.78
C LEU A 312 -35.27 40.87 -39.26
N LYS A 313 -35.05 41.08 -40.56
CA LYS A 313 -34.99 42.44 -41.14
C LYS A 313 -36.34 43.16 -41.04
N SER A 314 -37.44 42.48 -41.33
CA SER A 314 -38.77 43.11 -41.28
C SER A 314 -39.22 43.50 -39.86
N ILE A 315 -38.67 42.87 -38.82
CA ILE A 315 -38.94 43.19 -37.40
C ILE A 315 -38.09 44.37 -36.91
N VAL A 316 -36.90 44.58 -37.48
CA VAL A 316 -35.96 45.64 -37.04
C VAL A 316 -36.15 46.96 -37.80
N GLY A 317 -37.06 47.03 -38.77
CA GLY A 317 -37.38 48.28 -39.46
C GLY A 317 -36.23 48.78 -40.34
N MET A 318 -35.66 47.88 -41.15
CA MET A 318 -34.95 48.19 -42.40
C MET A 318 -35.41 47.23 -43.49
#